data_AF-A0A5J4ZDL5-F1
#
_entry.id   AF-A0A5J4ZDL5-F1
#
_cell.length_a   1.000
_cell.length_b   1.000
_cell.length_c   1.000
_cell.angle_alpha   90.00
_cell.angle_beta   90.00
_cell.angle_gamma   90.00
#
_symmetry.space_group_name_H-M   'P 1'
#
loop_
_entity.id
_entity.type
_entity.pdbx_description
1 polymer ?
#
loop_
_entity_poly.entity_id
_entity_poly.type
_entity_poly.pdbx_seq_one_letter_code
_entity_poly.pdbx_strand_id
1 'polypeptide(L)'
;MDFKTSQISCGQMETDHFCETMLSYAKLVSELEQKVNRMVFESYGVEKNYESHVGSTTYLLRVMKYRAPQMDESEVGSQTHTDKSFITILHQNQVNALEVQARNGQWIAVDFPLASFVVMAGDAYMAWSNDRIHAPRHQVNMSGNKSRYANGTIFIPQRDSTDTRRASG
;
A
#
# COMPACT_ATOMS: atom_id res chain seq x y z
N MET A 1 13.04 19.37 4.26
CA MET A 1 13.27 18.84 2.90
C MET A 1 12.00 19.08 2.11
N ASP A 2 12.09 19.91 1.08
CA ASP A 2 10.97 20.16 0.18
C ASP A 2 10.65 18.86 -0.56
N PHE A 3 9.49 18.28 -0.26
CA PHE A 3 8.84 17.36 -1.19
C PHE A 3 8.72 18.13 -2.50
N LYS A 4 9.64 17.90 -3.44
CA LYS A 4 9.41 18.36 -4.80
C LYS A 4 8.10 17.69 -5.23
N THR A 5 7.06 18.51 -5.36
CA THR A 5 5.75 18.24 -5.93
C THR A 5 5.81 17.67 -7.36
N SER A 6 7.01 17.34 -7.86
CA SER A 6 7.31 17.11 -9.27
C SER A 6 6.93 15.73 -9.80
N GLN A 7 6.26 14.86 -9.03
CA GLN A 7 5.84 13.55 -9.54
C GLN A 7 4.46 13.08 -9.07
N ILE A 8 3.57 13.99 -8.66
CA ILE A 8 2.15 13.63 -8.55
C ILE A 8 1.38 14.48 -9.58
N SER A 9 1.26 13.95 -10.80
CA SER A 9 0.47 14.58 -11.86
C SER A 9 -0.98 14.09 -11.77
N CYS A 10 -1.89 15.00 -11.41
CA CYS A 10 -3.31 14.77 -11.69
C CYS A 10 -3.50 14.96 -13.20
N GLY A 11 -4.03 13.95 -13.90
CA GLY A 11 -4.35 14.09 -15.32
C GLY A 11 -5.30 15.27 -15.56
N GLN A 12 -5.15 15.97 -16.67
CA GLN A 12 -6.05 17.06 -17.05
C GLN A 12 -7.47 16.51 -17.29
N MET A 13 -8.32 16.47 -16.26
CA MET A 13 -9.77 16.44 -16.36
C MET A 13 -10.39 16.72 -14.97
N GLU A 14 -10.97 17.92 -14.85
CA GLU A 14 -12.04 18.35 -13.94
C GLU A 14 -12.06 17.80 -12.49
N THR A 15 -11.24 18.40 -11.62
CA THR A 15 -11.67 19.15 -10.42
C THR A 15 -10.42 19.48 -9.59
N ASP A 16 -9.95 20.72 -9.66
CA ASP A 16 -8.74 21.18 -8.93
C ASP A 16 -8.80 20.77 -7.45
N HIS A 17 -9.98 20.87 -6.84
CA HIS A 17 -10.21 20.46 -5.45
C HIS A 17 -9.97 18.96 -5.18
N PHE A 18 -10.39 18.07 -6.07
CA PHE A 18 -10.16 16.63 -5.90
C PHE A 18 -8.66 16.32 -5.99
N CYS A 19 -7.99 16.87 -7.00
CA CYS A 19 -6.56 16.72 -7.18
C CYS A 19 -5.79 17.25 -5.95
N GLU A 20 -6.09 18.46 -5.49
CA GLU A 20 -5.50 19.06 -4.29
C GLU A 20 -5.73 18.20 -3.04
N THR A 21 -6.95 17.68 -2.87
CA THR A 21 -7.30 16.82 -1.74
C THR A 21 -6.52 15.51 -1.76
N MET A 22 -6.44 14.86 -2.93
CA MET A 22 -5.70 13.60 -3.08
C MET A 22 -4.19 13.80 -2.94
N LEU A 23 -3.65 14.93 -3.41
CA LEU A 23 -2.25 15.32 -3.21
C LEU A 23 -1.94 15.51 -1.73
N SER A 24 -2.80 16.26 -1.02
CA SER A 24 -2.66 16.48 0.43
C SER A 24 -2.75 15.17 1.21
N TYR A 25 -3.72 14.31 0.87
CA TYR A 25 -3.85 12.97 1.43
C TYR A 25 -2.59 12.12 1.20
N ALA A 26 -2.09 12.08 -0.04
CA ALA A 26 -0.89 11.30 -0.37
C ALA A 26 0.34 11.76 0.42
N LYS A 27 0.49 13.07 0.62
CA LYS A 27 1.55 13.64 1.46
C LYS A 27 1.43 13.22 2.93
N LEU A 28 0.23 13.28 3.51
CA LEU A 28 0.03 12.87 4.91
C LEU A 28 0.29 11.38 5.09
N VAL A 29 -0.13 10.55 4.13
CA VAL A 29 0.10 9.10 4.19
C VAL A 29 1.58 8.76 3.95
N SER A 30 2.32 9.53 3.15
CA SER A 30 3.77 9.32 3.03
C SER A 30 4.51 9.68 4.31
N GLU A 31 4.10 10.73 5.03
CA GLU A 31 4.66 11.03 6.35
C GLU A 31 4.38 9.92 7.38
N LEU A 32 3.21 9.28 7.31
CA LEU A 32 2.89 8.10 8.14
C LEU A 32 3.80 6.92 7.80
N GLU A 33 3.97 6.61 6.52
CA GLU A 33 4.85 5.52 6.08
C GLU A 33 6.30 5.75 6.51
N GLN A 34 6.83 6.96 6.32
CA GLN A 34 8.17 7.34 6.74
C GLN A 34 8.38 7.12 8.24
N LYS A 35 7.38 7.46 9.08
CA LYS A 35 7.44 7.17 10.52
C LYS A 35 7.48 5.68 10.82
N VAL A 36 6.64 4.88 10.16
CA VAL A 36 6.63 3.42 10.32
C VAL A 36 7.97 2.82 9.93
N ASN A 37 8.50 3.19 8.75
CA ASN A 37 9.76 2.67 8.26
C ASN A 37 10.95 3.12 9.12
N ARG A 38 10.95 4.35 9.61
CA ARG A 38 11.99 4.81 10.56
C ARG A 38 12.06 3.91 11.79
N MET A 39 10.92 3.64 12.43
CA MET A 39 10.85 2.75 13.60
C MET A 39 11.37 1.34 13.28
N VAL A 40 11.04 0.81 12.10
CA VAL A 40 11.53 -0.52 11.71
C VAL A 40 13.03 -0.51 11.46
N PHE A 41 13.57 0.47 10.72
CA PHE A 41 15.01 0.58 10.46
C PHE A 41 15.82 0.72 11.76
N GLU A 42 15.33 1.53 12.71
CA GLU A 42 15.90 1.66 14.05
C GLU A 42 15.88 0.32 14.79
N SER A 43 14.75 -0.41 14.78
CA SER A 43 14.64 -1.72 15.45
C SER A 43 15.58 -2.80 14.88
N TYR A 44 16.08 -2.62 13.64
CA TYR A 44 17.05 -3.50 13.00
C TYR A 44 18.50 -3.01 13.15
N GLY A 45 18.72 -1.84 13.78
CA GLY A 45 20.05 -1.24 13.93
C GLY A 45 20.66 -0.74 12.62
N VAL A 46 19.83 -0.43 11.61
CA VAL A 46 20.24 0.01 10.28
C VAL A 46 19.72 1.42 9.94
N GLU A 47 19.52 2.25 10.96
CA GLU A 47 19.04 3.64 10.86
C GLU A 47 19.80 4.48 9.82
N LYS A 48 21.11 4.25 9.68
CA LYS A 48 21.97 4.95 8.70
C LYS A 48 21.55 4.74 7.24
N ASN A 49 20.80 3.68 6.96
CA ASN A 49 20.30 3.34 5.63
C ASN A 49 18.92 3.97 5.33
N TYR A 50 18.25 4.55 6.34
CA TYR A 50 16.88 5.04 6.21
C TYR A 50 16.75 6.17 5.19
N GLU A 51 17.60 7.20 5.26
CA GLU A 51 17.53 8.34 4.33
C GLU A 51 17.76 7.93 2.88
N SER A 52 18.63 6.94 2.64
CA SER A 52 18.84 6.36 1.32
C SER A 52 17.62 5.59 0.82
N HIS A 53 16.92 4.87 1.71
CA HIS A 53 15.67 4.18 1.38
C HIS A 53 14.56 5.18 1.01
N VAL A 54 14.39 6.25 1.78
CA VAL A 54 13.41 7.31 1.48
C VAL A 54 13.73 7.96 0.13
N GLY A 55 15.00 8.30 -0.12
CA GLY A 55 15.44 8.92 -1.37
C GLY A 55 15.29 8.04 -2.62
N SER A 56 15.20 6.72 -2.43
CA SER A 56 14.99 5.73 -3.50
C SER A 56 13.55 5.20 -3.55
N THR A 57 12.60 5.78 -2.83
CA THR A 57 11.21 5.30 -2.82
C THR A 57 10.32 6.08 -3.78
N THR A 58 9.54 5.36 -4.59
CA THR A 58 8.49 5.90 -5.46
C THR A 58 7.11 5.59 -4.88
N TYR A 59 6.20 6.55 -4.99
CA TYR A 59 4.86 6.47 -4.41
C TYR A 59 3.83 6.31 -5.52
N LEU A 60 2.94 5.32 -5.37
CA LEU A 60 1.77 5.14 -6.23
C LEU A 60 0.51 5.22 -5.37
N LEU A 61 -0.32 6.23 -5.62
CA LEU A 61 -1.64 6.34 -5.02
C LEU A 61 -2.68 5.71 -5.96
N ARG A 62 -3.39 4.70 -5.48
CA ARG A 62 -4.44 3.99 -6.20
C ARG A 62 -5.78 4.20 -5.52
N VAL A 63 -6.72 4.80 -6.25
CA VAL A 63 -8.13 4.90 -5.84
C VAL A 63 -8.89 3.72 -6.44
N MET A 64 -9.62 2.99 -5.61
CA MET A 64 -10.30 1.75 -5.99
C MET A 64 -11.77 1.80 -5.60
N LYS A 65 -12.64 1.37 -6.52
CA LYS A 65 -14.07 1.18 -6.29
C LYS A 65 -14.44 -0.27 -6.55
N TYR A 66 -15.08 -0.91 -5.60
CA TYR A 66 -15.68 -2.22 -5.73
C TYR A 66 -17.18 -2.09 -5.53
N ARG A 67 -17.96 -2.47 -6.55
CA ARG A 67 -19.42 -2.45 -6.43
C ARG A 67 -19.90 -3.63 -5.59
N ALA A 68 -21.09 -3.49 -5.00
CA ALA A 68 -21.77 -4.63 -4.42
C ALA A 68 -22.08 -5.67 -5.52
N PRO A 69 -21.94 -6.97 -5.23
CA PRO A 69 -22.37 -8.02 -6.14
C PRO A 69 -23.90 -8.01 -6.29
N GLN A 70 -24.39 -8.36 -7.46
CA GLN A 70 -25.81 -8.66 -7.70
C GLN A 70 -26.09 -10.14 -7.41
N MET A 71 -27.37 -10.52 -7.43
CA MET A 71 -27.78 -11.93 -7.28
C MET A 71 -27.07 -12.78 -8.34
N ASP A 72 -26.51 -13.91 -7.90
CA ASP A 72 -25.75 -14.87 -8.72
C ASP A 72 -24.39 -14.39 -9.27
N GLU A 73 -23.89 -13.24 -8.82
CA GLU A 73 -22.54 -12.78 -9.16
C GLU A 73 -21.48 -13.23 -8.15
N SER A 74 -20.24 -13.36 -8.62
CA SER A 74 -19.09 -13.61 -7.76
C SER A 74 -18.84 -12.44 -6.81
N GLU A 75 -18.60 -12.76 -5.55
CA GLU A 75 -18.23 -11.82 -4.50
C GLU A 75 -16.76 -11.35 -4.61
N VAL A 76 -15.96 -11.96 -5.50
CA VAL A 76 -14.52 -11.65 -5.62
C VAL A 76 -14.30 -10.25 -6.17
N GLY A 77 -13.89 -9.33 -5.29
CA GLY A 77 -13.44 -7.99 -5.65
C GLY A 77 -11.98 -7.97 -6.11
N SER A 78 -11.11 -8.70 -5.41
CA SER A 78 -9.69 -8.84 -5.75
C SER A 78 -9.22 -10.25 -5.41
N GLN A 79 -8.55 -10.89 -6.36
CA GLN A 79 -8.01 -12.24 -6.18
C GLN A 79 -6.92 -12.26 -5.11
N THR A 80 -6.67 -13.43 -4.51
CA THR A 80 -5.60 -13.62 -3.52
C THR A 80 -4.22 -13.28 -4.09
N HIS A 81 -3.51 -12.33 -3.47
CA HIS A 81 -2.16 -11.94 -3.87
C HIS A 81 -1.33 -11.44 -2.69
N THR A 82 -0.04 -11.21 -2.92
CA THR A 82 0.82 -10.38 -2.07
C THR A 82 1.18 -9.11 -2.83
N ASP A 83 1.46 -8.03 -2.09
CA ASP A 83 1.95 -6.80 -2.69
C ASP A 83 3.43 -6.93 -3.07
N LYS A 84 3.80 -6.46 -4.26
CA LYS A 84 5.22 -6.45 -4.70
C LYS A 84 6.02 -5.26 -4.16
N SER A 85 5.35 -4.36 -3.45
CA SER A 85 5.92 -3.14 -2.86
C SER A 85 6.77 -3.44 -1.63
N PHE A 86 7.37 -2.39 -1.07
CA PHE A 86 7.93 -2.44 0.27
C PHE A 86 6.77 -2.42 1.27
N ILE A 87 6.00 -1.35 1.29
CA ILE A 87 4.88 -1.18 2.22
C ILE A 87 3.66 -0.71 1.43
N THR A 88 2.47 -1.01 1.94
CA THR A 88 1.19 -0.52 1.43
C THR A 88 0.37 0.00 2.61
N ILE A 89 -0.16 1.22 2.47
CA ILE A 89 -1.09 1.81 3.44
C ILE A 89 -2.47 1.95 2.79
N LEU A 90 -3.46 1.30 3.39
CA LEU A 90 -4.85 1.31 2.97
C LEU A 90 -5.70 2.18 3.89
N HIS A 91 -6.61 2.92 3.27
CA HIS A 91 -7.75 3.58 3.91
C HIS A 91 -9.00 3.23 3.12
N GLN A 92 -10.12 2.93 3.79
CA GLN A 92 -11.38 2.57 3.14
C GLN A 92 -12.58 3.20 3.84
N ASN A 93 -13.72 3.21 3.16
CA ASN A 93 -15.02 3.43 3.80
C ASN A 93 -15.42 2.23 4.68
N GLN A 94 -16.53 2.34 5.40
CA GLN A 94 -16.99 1.36 6.39
C GLN A 94 -17.65 0.12 5.75
N VAL A 95 -17.00 -0.45 4.72
CA VAL A 95 -17.37 -1.70 4.06
C VAL A 95 -16.21 -2.68 4.22
N ASN A 96 -16.37 -3.60 5.17
CA ASN A 96 -15.38 -4.63 5.48
C ASN A 96 -15.42 -5.72 4.40
N ALA A 97 -14.39 -5.73 3.56
CA ALA A 97 -14.22 -6.71 2.48
C ALA A 97 -12.77 -7.22 2.36
N LEU A 98 -11.83 -6.56 3.05
CA LEU A 98 -10.42 -6.95 3.03
C LEU A 98 -10.22 -8.15 3.96
N GLU A 99 -9.64 -9.22 3.42
CA GLU A 99 -9.23 -10.38 4.19
C GLU A 99 -7.73 -10.56 4.04
N VAL A 100 -7.06 -10.85 5.17
CA VAL A 100 -5.61 -11.03 5.24
C VAL A 100 -5.33 -12.41 5.82
N GLN A 101 -4.48 -13.17 5.16
CA GLN A 101 -4.10 -14.50 5.61
C GLN A 101 -2.97 -14.41 6.65
N ALA A 102 -3.21 -14.94 7.84
CA ALA A 102 -2.20 -15.11 8.88
C ALA A 102 -1.20 -16.20 8.51
N ARG A 103 -0.04 -16.22 9.20
CA ARG A 103 1.03 -17.21 8.96
C ARG A 103 0.58 -18.67 9.12
N ASN A 104 -0.45 -18.93 9.92
CA ASN A 104 -1.04 -20.26 10.11
C ASN A 104 -2.07 -20.64 9.01
N GLY A 105 -2.21 -19.82 7.96
CA GLY A 105 -3.14 -20.03 6.86
C GLY A 105 -4.57 -19.57 7.11
N GLN A 106 -4.90 -19.11 8.33
CA GLN A 106 -6.24 -18.62 8.66
C GLN A 106 -6.49 -17.25 8.02
N TRP A 107 -7.68 -17.07 7.45
CA TRP A 107 -8.12 -15.80 6.92
C TRP A 107 -8.71 -14.93 8.03
N ILE A 108 -8.23 -13.69 8.13
CA ILE A 108 -8.68 -12.70 9.09
C ILE A 108 -9.41 -11.62 8.30
N ALA A 109 -10.71 -11.46 8.56
CA ALA A 109 -11.45 -10.30 8.10
C ALA A 109 -10.93 -9.07 8.84
N VAL A 110 -10.45 -8.08 8.09
CA VAL A 110 -9.92 -6.85 8.65
C VAL A 110 -11.08 -5.96 9.07
N ASP A 111 -11.18 -5.71 10.37
CA ASP A 111 -12.06 -4.66 10.87
C ASP A 111 -11.44 -3.29 10.59
N PHE A 112 -12.26 -2.34 10.13
CA PHE A 112 -11.83 -1.01 9.73
C PHE A 112 -12.59 0.06 10.51
N PRO A 113 -12.17 0.35 11.75
CA PRO A 113 -12.74 1.42 12.54
C PRO A 113 -12.68 2.78 11.83
N LEU A 114 -13.54 3.71 12.25
CA LEU A 114 -13.47 5.10 11.77
C LEU A 114 -12.07 5.68 12.01
N ALA A 115 -11.54 6.40 11.02
CA ALA A 115 -10.23 7.04 11.07
C ALA A 115 -9.05 6.09 11.32
N SER A 116 -9.13 4.85 10.84
CA SER A 116 -8.02 3.89 10.88
C SER A 116 -7.33 3.72 9.52
N PHE A 117 -6.09 3.24 9.56
CA PHE A 117 -5.33 2.82 8.39
C PHE A 117 -4.83 1.39 8.60
N VAL A 118 -4.74 0.63 7.52
CA VAL A 118 -4.07 -0.67 7.52
C VAL A 118 -2.73 -0.55 6.85
N VAL A 119 -1.70 -1.01 7.55
CA VAL A 119 -0.31 -0.99 7.08
C VAL A 119 0.12 -2.43 6.85
N MET A 120 0.51 -2.77 5.63
CA MET A 120 0.93 -4.11 5.24
C MET A 120 2.30 -4.08 4.60
N ALA A 121 3.13 -5.06 4.94
CA ALA A 121 4.39 -5.30 4.25
C ALA A 121 4.13 -6.04 2.93
N GLY A 122 4.89 -5.68 1.90
CA GLY A 122 4.95 -6.40 0.64
C GLY A 122 6.22 -7.26 0.53
N ASP A 123 6.34 -7.96 -0.59
CA ASP A 123 7.41 -8.91 -0.87
C ASP A 123 8.79 -8.25 -0.77
N ALA A 124 8.94 -6.98 -1.18
CA ALA A 124 10.23 -6.29 -1.12
C ALA A 124 10.67 -6.04 0.34
N TYR A 125 9.72 -5.80 1.24
CA TYR A 125 10.01 -5.60 2.67
C TYR A 125 10.33 -6.93 3.35
N MET A 126 9.59 -7.98 3.01
CA MET A 126 9.93 -9.33 3.45
C MET A 126 11.36 -9.71 3.03
N ALA A 127 11.71 -9.52 1.77
CA ALA A 127 13.06 -9.78 1.26
C ALA A 127 14.14 -8.92 1.95
N TRP A 128 13.91 -7.61 2.09
CA TRP A 128 14.83 -6.70 2.77
C TRP A 128 15.05 -7.08 4.24
N SER A 129 14.00 -7.51 4.94
CA SER A 129 14.05 -7.91 6.34
C SER A 129 14.61 -9.33 6.55
N ASN A 130 15.02 -10.01 5.47
CA ASN A 130 15.43 -11.40 5.47
C ASN A 130 14.35 -12.32 6.09
N ASP A 131 13.12 -12.20 5.58
CA ASP A 131 11.91 -12.96 5.94
C ASP A 131 11.37 -12.74 7.37
N ARG A 132 11.97 -11.82 8.14
CA ARG A 132 11.54 -11.51 9.51
C ARG A 132 10.17 -10.82 9.54
N ILE A 133 9.91 -9.92 8.57
CA ILE A 133 8.60 -9.29 8.38
C ILE A 133 7.83 -10.07 7.31
N HIS A 134 6.61 -10.52 7.63
CA HIS A 134 5.79 -11.28 6.69
C HIS A 134 5.10 -10.36 5.69
N ALA A 135 5.16 -10.70 4.40
CA ALA A 135 4.23 -10.18 3.40
C ALA A 135 2.98 -11.07 3.37
N PRO A 136 1.83 -10.62 3.91
CA PRO A 136 0.66 -11.49 3.99
C PRO A 136 -0.05 -11.59 2.65
N ARG A 137 -0.57 -12.78 2.34
CA ARG A 137 -1.55 -12.91 1.26
C ARG A 137 -2.83 -12.18 1.68
N HIS A 138 -3.45 -11.48 0.75
CA HIS A 138 -4.69 -10.78 1.01
C HIS A 138 -5.61 -10.82 -0.22
N GLN A 139 -6.90 -10.60 0.03
CA GLN A 139 -7.94 -10.59 -0.99
C GLN A 139 -9.05 -9.61 -0.63
N VAL A 140 -9.92 -9.31 -1.59
CA VAL A 140 -11.12 -8.51 -1.35
C VAL A 140 -12.33 -9.35 -1.73
N ASN A 141 -13.17 -9.68 -0.75
CA ASN A 141 -14.46 -10.34 -0.94
C ASN A 141 -15.59 -9.37 -0.57
N MET A 142 -16.33 -8.97 -1.58
CA MET A 142 -17.44 -8.03 -1.47
C MET A 142 -18.70 -8.75 -1.01
N SER A 143 -19.31 -8.24 0.06
CA SER A 143 -20.61 -8.73 0.54
C SER A 143 -21.56 -7.56 0.80
N GLY A 144 -22.86 -7.87 0.90
CA GLY A 144 -23.90 -6.88 1.18
C GLY A 144 -24.25 -6.00 -0.02
N ASN A 145 -24.81 -4.82 0.25
CA ASN A 145 -25.44 -3.95 -0.75
C ASN A 145 -24.75 -2.58 -0.94
N LYS A 146 -23.57 -2.37 -0.33
CA LYS A 146 -22.83 -1.11 -0.41
C LYS A 146 -21.55 -1.27 -1.23
N SER A 147 -21.23 -0.24 -2.02
CA SER A 147 -19.94 -0.18 -2.70
C SER A 147 -18.82 0.14 -1.71
N ARG A 148 -17.67 -0.52 -1.89
CA ARG A 148 -16.43 -0.22 -1.16
C ARG A 148 -15.59 0.75 -1.97
N TYR A 149 -15.08 1.77 -1.29
CA TYR A 149 -14.12 2.73 -1.81
C TYR A 149 -12.86 2.62 -0.95
N ALA A 150 -11.71 2.47 -1.60
CA ALA A 150 -10.43 2.35 -0.91
C ALA A 150 -9.35 3.14 -1.62
N ASN A 151 -8.49 3.78 -0.83
CA ASN A 151 -7.27 4.41 -1.25
C ASN A 151 -6.10 3.55 -0.78
N GLY A 152 -5.28 3.08 -1.72
CA GLY A 152 -4.03 2.40 -1.42
C GLY A 152 -2.85 3.26 -1.82
N THR A 153 -2.02 3.62 -0.86
CA THR A 153 -0.70 4.22 -1.13
C THR A 153 0.32 3.09 -1.10
N ILE A 154 0.97 2.86 -2.23
CA ILE A 154 1.91 1.76 -2.47
C ILE A 154 3.30 2.36 -2.61
N PHE A 155 4.25 1.84 -1.83
CA PHE A 155 5.59 2.40 -1.70
C PHE A 155 6.60 1.42 -2.30
N ILE A 156 7.19 1.82 -3.42
CA ILE A 156 8.01 0.94 -4.26
C ILE A 156 9.45 1.43 -4.22
N PRO A 157 10.41 0.58 -3.78
CA PRO A 157 11.82 0.94 -3.87
C PRO A 157 12.22 0.96 -5.35
N GLN A 158 12.89 2.03 -5.77
CA GLN A 158 13.48 2.13 -7.09
C GLN A 158 14.55 1.06 -7.22
N ARG A 159 14.57 0.40 -8.38
CA ARG A 159 15.69 -0.45 -8.73
C ARG A 159 16.89 0.44 -8.96
N ASP A 160 18.00 0.13 -8.32
CA ASP A 160 19.29 0.68 -8.70
C ASP A 160 19.52 0.38 -10.19
N SER A 161 19.65 1.41 -11.01
CA SER A 161 19.93 1.30 -12.44
C SER A 161 21.34 0.76 -12.73
N THR A 162 22.14 0.54 -11.68
CA THR A 162 23.51 0.02 -11.72
C THR A 162 23.61 -1.49 -11.51
N ASP A 163 22.51 -2.20 -11.21
CA ASP A 163 22.54 -3.67 -11.10
C ASP A 163 22.53 -4.34 -12.49
N THR A 164 23.70 -4.33 -13.14
CA THR A 164 23.95 -5.02 -14.41
C THR A 164 24.13 -6.54 -14.27
N ARG A 165 23.98 -7.12 -13.06
CA ARG A 165 24.30 -8.54 -12.81
C ARG A 165 23.24 -9.54 -13.26
N ARG A 166 22.12 -9.09 -13.85
CA ARG A 166 21.04 -9.97 -14.33
C ARG A 166 20.85 -10.02 -15.84
N ALA A 167 21.74 -9.40 -16.63
CA ALA A 167 21.67 -9.45 -18.10
C ALA A 167 22.43 -10.63 -18.73
N SER A 168 22.94 -11.59 -17.95
CA SER A 168 23.67 -12.76 -18.48
C SER A 168 23.43 -14.02 -17.65
N GLY A 169 22.19 -14.53 -17.68
CA GLY A 169 21.81 -15.85 -17.18
C GLY A 169 20.78 -16.48 -18.09
#